data_AF-A0A4Q7G9Q5-F1
#
_entry.id   AF-A0A4Q7G9Q5-F1
#
_cell.length_a   1.000
_cell.length_b   1.000
_cell.length_c   1.000
_cell.angle_alpha   90.00
_cell.angle_beta   90.00
_cell.angle_gamma   90.00
#
_symmetry.space_group_name_H-M   'P 1'
#
loop_
_entity.id
_entity.type
_entity.pdbx_description
1 polymer ?
#
loop_
_entity_poly.entity_id
_entity_poly.type
_entity_poly.pdbx_seq_one_letter_code
_entity_poly.pdbx_strand_id
1 'polypeptide(L)' 'MKIVVVGGPGLIGTKLASKLRRKGHQVIPAALGRGVNTITSEGLDNALSGAEIVVDVANSPSFEDDAVLSFFETSGRNLL' A
#
# COMPACT_ATOMS: atom_id res chain seq x y z
N MET A 1 -5.93 9.68 13.23
CA MET A 1 -5.17 8.46 12.97
C MET A 1 -4.27 8.66 11.76
N LYS A 2 -3.03 8.17 11.82
CA LYS A 2 -2.10 8.02 10.71
C LYS A 2 -2.38 6.70 9.99
N ILE A 3 -2.83 6.80 8.74
CA ILE A 3 -3.23 5.66 7.91
C ILE A 3 -2.31 5.58 6.70
N VAL A 4 -1.64 4.45 6.52
CA VAL A 4 -0.86 4.16 5.30
C VAL A 4 -1.77 3.44 4.30
N VAL A 5 -1.79 3.89 3.06
CA VAL A 5 -2.54 3.25 1.97
C VAL A 5 -1.56 2.73 0.92
N VAL A 6 -1.33 1.43 0.92
CA VAL A 6 -0.50 0.73 -0.07
C VAL A 6 -1.30 0.63 -1.38
N GLY A 7 -0.66 0.93 -2.51
CA GLY A 7 -1.39 1.16 -3.76
C GLY A 7 -2.12 2.52 -3.78
N GLY A 8 -1.71 3.46 -2.92
CA GLY A 8 -2.35 4.77 -2.73
C GLY A 8 -2.63 5.60 -4.00
N PRO A 9 -1.72 5.69 -5.00
CA PRO A 9 -2.03 6.38 -6.26
C PRO A 9 -2.95 5.60 -7.22
N GLY A 10 -3.26 4.34 -6.96
CA GLY A 10 -4.18 3.55 -7.78
C GLY A 10 -5.64 4.03 -7.69
N LEU A 11 -6.52 3.44 -8.50
CA LEU A 11 -7.95 3.81 -8.58
C LEU A 11 -8.64 3.74 -7.20
N ILE A 12 -8.48 2.61 -6.51
CA ILE A 12 -9.08 2.39 -5.19
C ILE A 12 -8.38 3.24 -4.13
N GLY A 13 -7.05 3.26 -4.14
CA GLY A 13 -6.23 4.03 -3.20
C GLY A 13 -6.56 5.53 -3.21
N THR A 14 -6.73 6.12 -4.39
CA THR A 14 -7.07 7.56 -4.53
C THR A 14 -8.45 7.87 -3.95
N LYS A 15 -9.46 7.03 -4.24
CA LYS A 15 -10.82 7.21 -3.72
C LYS A 15 -10.86 7.03 -2.19
N LEU A 16 -10.15 6.03 -1.68
CA LEU A 16 -10.04 5.76 -0.25
C LEU A 16 -9.34 6.91 0.47
N ALA A 17 -8.17 7.33 -0.01
CA ALA A 17 -7.40 8.42 0.58
C ALA A 17 -8.21 9.72 0.63
N SER A 18 -8.95 10.04 -0.44
CA SER A 18 -9.85 11.19 -0.46
C SER A 18 -10.94 11.10 0.62
N LYS A 19 -11.59 9.94 0.76
CA LYS A 19 -12.62 9.71 1.80
C LYS A 19 -12.05 9.82 3.23
N LEU A 20 -10.89 9.21 3.48
CA LEU A 20 -10.24 9.22 4.79
C LEU A 20 -9.77 10.62 5.19
N ARG A 21 -9.17 11.37 4.25
CA ARG A 21 -8.77 12.77 4.50
C ARG A 21 -9.96 13.66 4.83
N ARG A 22 -11.10 13.50 4.14
CA ARG A 22 -12.33 14.23 4.47
C ARG A 22 -12.86 13.95 5.88
N LYS A 23 -12.51 12.80 6.46
CA LYS A 23 -12.83 12.44 7.85
C LYS A 23 -11.78 12.91 8.87
N GLY A 24 -10.79 13.71 8.45
CA GLY A 24 -9.75 14.24 9.33
C GLY A 24 -8.61 13.26 9.64
N HIS A 25 -8.46 12.18 8.88
CA HIS A 25 -7.32 11.26 9.05
C HIS A 25 -6.09 11.75 8.26
N GLN A 26 -4.90 11.52 8.82
CA GLN A 26 -3.65 11.70 8.10
C GLN A 26 -3.44 10.48 7.21
N VAL A 27 -3.37 10.69 5.89
CA VAL A 27 -3.24 9.59 4.92
C VAL A 27 -1.92 9.67 4.16
N ILE A 28 -1.11 8.62 4.32
CA ILE A 28 0.20 8.45 3.68
C ILE A 28 0.05 7.43 2.54
N PRO A 29 0.10 7.85 1.27
CA PRO A 29 0.06 6.90 0.15
C PRO A 29 1.43 6.23 -0.04
N ALA A 30 1.46 4.90 -0.07
CA ALA A 30 2.65 4.09 -0.34
C ALA A 30 2.53 3.42 -1.72
N ALA A 31 3.56 3.56 -2.56
CA ALA A 31 3.68 2.93 -3.88
C ALA A 31 5.09 3.12 -4.48
N LEU A 32 5.40 2.37 -5.54
CA LEU A 32 6.70 2.43 -6.25
C LEU A 32 7.11 3.85 -6.63
N GLY A 33 6.22 4.63 -7.24
CA GLY A 33 6.48 6.03 -7.61
C GLY A 33 6.67 6.98 -6.42
N ARG A 34 6.61 6.48 -5.19
CA ARG A 34 6.90 7.19 -3.94
C ARG A 34 8.03 6.54 -3.14
N GLY A 35 8.80 5.65 -3.77
CA GLY A 35 9.93 4.95 -3.14
C GLY A 35 9.52 3.86 -2.15
N VAL A 36 8.31 3.29 -2.29
CA VAL A 36 7.85 2.18 -1.45
C VAL A 36 7.54 0.97 -2.31
N ASN A 37 8.25 -0.13 -2.09
CA ASN A 37 8.11 -1.37 -2.82
C ASN A 37 7.77 -2.51 -1.87
N THR A 38 6.54 -3.04 -1.99
CA THR A 38 6.07 -4.13 -1.12
C THR A 38 6.66 -5.47 -1.50
N ILE A 39 7.25 -5.63 -2.68
CA ILE A 39 7.91 -6.88 -3.11
C ILE A 39 9.34 -6.95 -2.60
N THR A 40 10.08 -5.83 -2.66
CA THR A 40 11.50 -5.79 -2.23
C THR A 40 11.69 -5.32 -0.79
N SER A 41 10.61 -4.90 -0.12
CA SER A 41 10.61 -4.21 1.19
C SER A 41 11.25 -2.81 1.20
N GLU A 42 11.70 -2.31 0.06
CA GLU A 42 12.31 -0.98 -0.03
C GLU A 42 11.33 0.11 0.44
N GLY A 43 11.77 0.93 1.39
CA GLY A 43 11.00 2.08 1.89
C GLY A 43 9.82 1.73 2.80
N LEU A 44 9.54 0.45 3.09
CA LEU A 44 8.42 0.05 3.94
C LEU A 44 8.56 0.57 5.37
N ASP A 45 9.72 0.36 6.03
CA ASP A 45 9.94 0.80 7.42
C ASP A 45 9.63 2.29 7.62
N ASN A 46 10.12 3.12 6.71
CA ASN A 46 9.89 4.57 6.75
C ASN A 46 8.42 4.93 6.50
N ALA A 47 7.78 4.26 5.53
CA ALA A 47 6.38 4.51 5.21
C ALA A 47 5.43 4.08 6.34
N LEU A 48 5.73 2.95 6.98
CA LEU A 48 4.93 2.33 8.04
C LEU A 48 5.22 2.90 9.44
N SER A 49 6.34 3.60 9.62
CA SER A 49 6.72 4.19 10.90
C SER A 49 5.57 5.00 11.52
N GLY A 50 5.11 4.60 12.71
CA GLY A 50 4.01 5.25 13.43
C GLY A 50 2.63 5.17 12.76
N ALA A 51 2.46 4.32 11.73
CA ALA A 51 1.15 4.03 11.17
C ALA A 51 0.28 3.31 12.21
N GLU A 52 -0.94 3.81 12.43
CA GLU A 52 -1.93 3.16 13.28
C GLU A 52 -2.74 2.13 12.49
N ILE A 53 -2.90 2.36 11.20
CA ILE A 53 -3.65 1.51 10.28
C ILE A 53 -2.90 1.42 8.96
N VAL A 54 -2.80 0.21 8.40
CA VAL A 54 -2.36 -0.04 7.04
C VAL A 54 -3.55 -0.57 6.25
N VAL A 55 -3.86 0.06 5.12
CA VAL A 55 -4.86 -0.44 4.17
C VAL A 55 -4.15 -0.82 2.88
N ASP A 56 -4.09 -2.11 2.61
CA ASP A 56 -3.53 -2.62 1.36
C ASP A 56 -4.61 -2.71 0.28
N VAL A 57 -4.41 -1.94 -0.79
CA VAL A 57 -5.20 -1.99 -2.02
C VAL A 57 -4.27 -2.08 -3.24
N ALA A 58 -3.07 -2.62 -3.04
CA ALA A 58 -2.18 -2.97 -4.13
C ALA A 58 -2.81 -4.06 -5.02
N ASN A 59 -2.43 -4.05 -6.29
CA ASN A 59 -2.85 -5.05 -7.24
C ASN A 59 -1.64 -5.56 -8.01
N SER A 60 -1.65 -6.85 -8.33
CA SER A 60 -0.63 -7.46 -9.16
C SER A 60 -0.62 -6.79 -10.55
N PRO A 61 0.56 -6.54 -11.15
CA PRO A 61 0.67 -6.09 -12.53
C PRO A 61 0.35 -7.21 -13.54
N SER A 62 0.27 -8.46 -13.08
CA SER A 62 -0.01 -9.65 -13.90
C SER A 62 -1.19 -10.44 -13.36
N PHE A 63 -1.94 -11.08 -14.26
CA PHE A 63 -3.03 -12.01 -13.95
C PHE A 63 -2.66 -13.48 -14.19
N GLU A 64 -1.42 -13.76 -14.63
CA GLU A 64 -0.91 -15.12 -14.74
C GLU A 64 -0.85 -15.78 -13.36
N ASP A 65 -1.27 -17.03 -13.23
CA ASP A 65 -1.57 -17.70 -11.96
C ASP A 65 -0.38 -17.67 -10.99
N ASP A 66 0.81 -18.07 -11.46
CA ASP A 66 2.01 -18.10 -10.62
C ASP A 66 2.50 -16.69 -10.28
N ALA A 67 2.38 -15.75 -11.23
CA ALA A 67 2.84 -14.38 -11.05
C ALA A 67 1.95 -13.60 -10.08
N VAL A 68 0.63 -13.77 -10.18
CA VAL A 68 -0.34 -13.10 -9.29
C VAL A 68 -0.25 -13.66 -7.87
N LEU A 69 -0.10 -14.98 -7.73
CA LEU A 69 0.08 -15.61 -6.41
C LEU A 69 1.37 -15.13 -5.75
N SER A 70 2.49 -15.18 -6.46
CA SER A 70 3.80 -14.74 -5.95
C SER A 70 3.80 -13.27 -5.52
N PHE A 71 3.13 -12.39 -6.28
CA PHE A 71 2.95 -10.99 -5.91
C PHE A 71 2.25 -10.84 -4.56
N PHE A 72 1.08 -11.47 -4.37
CA PHE A 72 0.30 -11.32 -3.15
C PHE A 72 0.96 -11.98 -1.94
N GLU A 73 1.58 -13.16 -2.11
CA GLU A 73 2.33 -13.81 -1.03
C GLU A 73 3.52 -12.96 -0.57
N THR A 74 4.33 -12.47 -1.51
CA THR A 74 5.53 -11.68 -1.18
C THR A 74 5.15 -10.33 -0.60
N SER A 75 4.24 -9.61 -1.27
CA SER A 75 3.76 -8.29 -0.82
C SER A 75 3.09 -8.37 0.55
N GLY A 76 2.22 -9.36 0.76
CA GLY A 76 1.51 -9.55 2.02
C GLY A 76 2.44 -9.89 3.17
N ARG A 77 3.43 -10.79 2.95
CA ARG A 77 4.43 -11.14 3.97
C ARG A 77 5.30 -9.96 4.39
N ASN A 78 5.68 -9.08 3.46
CA ASN A 78 6.49 -7.91 3.79
C ASN A 78 5.71 -6.82 4.54
N LEU A 79 4.37 -6.87 4.54
CA LEU A 79 3.51 -5.92 5.25
C LEU A 79 3.09 -6.37 6.66
N LEU A 80 3.32 -7.63 7.02
CA LEU A 80 2.97 -8.26 8.31
C LEU A 80 4.21 -8.46 9.18
#